data_AF-A0AAN3YZC8-F1
#
_entry.id   AF-A0AAN3YZC8-F1
#
_cell.length_a   1.000
_cell.length_b   1.000
_cell.length_c   1.000
_cell.angle_alpha   90.00
_cell.angle_beta   90.00
_cell.angle_gamma   90.00
#
_symmetry.space_group_name_H-M   'P 1'
#
loop_
_entity.id
_entity.type
_entity.pdbx_description
1 polymer ?
#
loop_
_entity_poly.entity_id
_entity_poly.type
_entity_poly.pdbx_seq_one_letter_code
_entity_poly.pdbx_strand_id
1 'polypeptide(L)' 'MSKEISELQFSLHYASETDSEKNTSAILTANIHTTDGETQQLTQLICTTSSAGKKQYRIGLQKISDAGAPLL' A
#
# COMPACT_ATOMS: atom_id res chain seq x y z
N MET A 1 4.60 27.86 19.40
CA MET A 1 5.24 27.20 18.24
C MET A 1 4.13 26.57 17.41
N SER A 2 3.83 27.11 16.24
CA SER A 2 2.91 26.47 15.28
C SER A 2 3.65 25.24 14.72
N LYS A 3 3.05 24.05 14.83
CA LYS A 3 3.54 22.88 14.07
C LYS A 3 3.41 23.26 12.60
N GLU A 4 4.52 23.29 11.87
CA GLU A 4 4.47 23.28 10.41
C GLU A 4 3.68 22.04 10.01
N ILE A 5 2.59 22.24 9.26
CA ILE A 5 1.87 21.14 8.65
C ILE A 5 2.64 20.83 7.38
N SER A 6 3.48 19.80 7.42
CA SER A 6 4.14 19.28 6.22
C SER A 6 3.07 18.88 5.20
N GLU A 7 3.17 19.40 3.98
CA GLU A 7 2.25 19.06 2.89
C GLU A 7 2.34 17.55 2.62
N LEU A 8 1.17 16.90 2.57
CA LEU A 8 1.02 15.47 2.31
C LEU A 8 0.90 15.22 0.81
N GLN A 9 1.66 14.24 0.34
CA GLN A 9 1.65 13.76 -1.02
C GLN A 9 1.13 12.33 -1.07
N PHE A 10 0.34 12.04 -2.10
CA PHE A 10 -0.18 10.71 -2.38
C PHE A 10 0.49 10.14 -3.63
N SER A 11 0.95 8.89 -3.53
CA SER A 11 1.42 8.12 -4.68
C SER A 11 0.77 6.74 -4.73
N LEU A 12 0.52 6.28 -5.95
CA LEU A 12 0.00 4.94 -6.22
C LEU A 12 0.94 4.22 -7.18
N HIS A 13 1.45 3.08 -6.75
CA HIS A 13 2.34 2.24 -7.55
C HIS A 13 1.66 0.93 -7.91
N TYR A 14 1.75 0.55 -9.18
CA TYR A 14 1.31 -0.76 -9.66
C TYR A 14 2.52 -1.66 -9.92
N ALA A 15 2.42 -2.91 -9.48
CA ALA A 15 3.33 -3.97 -9.86
C ALA A 15 2.54 -5.25 -10.15
N SER A 16 3.12 -6.14 -10.95
CA SER A 16 2.57 -7.46 -11.19
C SER A 16 3.66 -8.51 -11.25
N GLU A 17 3.37 -9.70 -10.74
CA GLU A 17 4.26 -10.85 -10.78
C GLU A 17 3.48 -12.12 -11.12
N THR A 18 4.15 -13.08 -11.75
CA THR A 18 3.62 -14.42 -11.97
C THR A 18 4.56 -15.41 -11.31
N ASP A 19 4.02 -16.26 -10.44
CA ASP A 19 4.81 -17.26 -9.72
C ASP A 19 5.04 -18.54 -10.56
N SER A 20 5.82 -19.48 -10.02
CA SER A 20 6.10 -20.78 -10.67
C SER A 20 4.87 -21.66 -10.84
N GLU A 21 3.79 -21.41 -10.10
CA GLU A 21 2.50 -22.11 -10.19
C GLU A 21 1.56 -21.46 -11.22
N LYS A 22 2.03 -20.41 -11.93
CA LYS A 22 1.28 -19.59 -12.88
C LYS A 22 0.14 -18.81 -12.25
N ASN A 23 0.19 -18.55 -10.94
CA ASN A 23 -0.69 -17.56 -10.34
C ASN A 23 -0.13 -16.17 -10.65
N THR A 24 -0.99 -15.24 -11.07
CA THR A 24 -0.61 -13.86 -11.36
C THR A 24 -1.11 -12.95 -10.25
N SER A 25 -0.20 -12.24 -9.59
CA SER A 25 -0.51 -11.24 -8.58
C SER A 25 -0.41 -9.84 -9.16
N ALA A 26 -1.44 -9.03 -8.97
CA ALA A 26 -1.43 -7.59 -9.16
C ALA A 26 -1.35 -6.91 -7.79
N ILE A 27 -0.41 -5.99 -7.63
CA ILE A 27 -0.11 -5.30 -6.38
C ILE A 27 -0.29 -3.81 -6.61
N LEU A 28 -1.17 -3.19 -5.83
CA LEU A 28 -1.34 -1.74 -5.77
C LEU A 28 -0.81 -1.25 -4.43
N THR A 29 0.21 -0.40 -4.45
CA THR A 29 0.79 0.22 -3.26
C THR A 29 0.41 1.69 -3.21
N ALA A 30 -0.47 2.04 -2.27
CA ALA A 30 -0.78 3.41 -1.93
C ALA A 30 0.18 3.90 -0.84
N ASN A 31 0.80 5.06 -1.06
CA ASN A 31 1.70 5.68 -0.10
C ASN A 31 1.30 7.15 0.11
N ILE A 32 1.02 7.51 1.36
CA ILE A 32 0.91 8.90 1.82
C ILE A 32 2.22 9.24 2.50
N HIS A 33 2.90 10.26 2.00
CA HIS A 33 4.18 10.70 2.52
C HIS A 33 4.21 12.22 2.63
N THR A 34 5.05 12.74 3.51
CA THR A 34 5.34 14.17 3.59
C THR A 34 6.23 14.58 2.41
N THR A 35 6.29 15.87 2.13
CA THR A 35 7.05 16.43 1.00
C THR A 35 8.57 16.19 1.10
N ASP A 36 9.09 15.94 2.30
CA ASP A 36 10.46 15.50 2.57
C ASP A 36 10.69 13.99 2.30
N GLY A 37 9.64 13.27 1.90
CA GLY A 37 9.68 11.85 1.55
C GLY A 37 9.38 10.89 2.70
N GLU A 38 9.09 11.37 3.92
CA GLU A 38 8.75 10.46 5.02
C GLU A 38 7.39 9.80 4.82
N THR A 39 7.37 8.46 4.83
CA THR A 39 6.13 7.69 4.68
C THR A 39 5.27 7.77 5.93
N GLN A 40 4.10 8.40 5.79
CA GLN A 40 3.11 8.56 6.84
C GLN A 40 2.15 7.36 6.90
N GLN A 41 1.73 6.89 5.73
CA GLN A 41 0.89 5.71 5.62
C GLN A 41 1.21 4.94 4.35
N LEU A 42 1.36 3.63 4.47
CA LEU A 42 1.52 2.72 3.35
C LEU A 42 0.43 1.65 3.43
N THR A 43 -0.20 1.33 2.30
CA THR A 43 -1.11 0.19 2.20
C THR A 43 -0.94 -0.49 0.86
N GLN A 44 -0.83 -1.81 0.87
CA GLN A 44 -0.77 -2.62 -0.34
C GLN A 44 -2.03 -3.46 -0.49
N LEU A 45 -2.70 -3.35 -1.64
CA LEU A 45 -3.75 -4.29 -2.05
C LEU A 45 -3.17 -5.29 -3.05
N ILE A 46 -3.33 -6.57 -2.78
CA ILE A 46 -2.83 -7.65 -3.62
C ILE A 46 -4.03 -8.47 -4.11
N CYS A 47 -4.14 -8.61 -5.43
CA CYS A 47 -5.08 -9.50 -6.09
C CYS A 47 -4.29 -10.62 -6.78
N THR A 48 -4.46 -11.85 -6.34
CA THR A 48 -3.86 -13.02 -6.97
C THR A 48 -4.92 -13.77 -7.76
N THR A 49 -4.67 -13.99 -9.05
CA THR A 49 -5.50 -14.82 -9.93
C THR A 49 -4.78 -16.13 -10.17
N SER A 50 -5.40 -17.25 -9.80
CA SER A 50 -4.82 -18.56 -10.05
C SER A 50 -4.89 -18.95 -11.52
N SER A 51 -4.13 -19.97 -11.90
CA SER A 51 -4.19 -20.55 -13.25
C SER A 51 -5.58 -21.07 -13.65
N ALA A 52 -6.43 -21.41 -12.66
CA ALA A 52 -7.84 -21.77 -12.86
C ALA A 52 -8.80 -20.56 -12.92
N GLY A 53 -8.27 -19.33 -12.90
CA GLY A 53 -9.05 -18.08 -12.94
C GLY A 53 -9.69 -17.66 -11.60
N LYS A 54 -9.40 -18.37 -10.50
CA LYS A 54 -9.91 -17.99 -9.16
C LYS A 54 -9.16 -16.76 -8.66
N LYS A 55 -9.89 -15.78 -8.13
CA LYS A 55 -9.31 -14.53 -7.60
C LYS A 55 -9.31 -14.54 -6.08
N GLN A 56 -8.19 -14.16 -5.48
CA GLN A 56 -8.04 -13.92 -4.05
C GLN A 56 -7.54 -12.50 -3.85
N TYR A 57 -8.15 -11.78 -2.90
CA TYR A 57 -7.76 -10.44 -2.51
C TYR A 57 -7.20 -10.47 -1.09
N ARG A 58 -6.09 -9.77 -0.85
CA ARG A 58 -5.52 -9.61 0.49
C ARG A 58 -4.87 -8.25 0.63
N ILE A 59 -4.78 -7.79 1.87
CA ILE A 59 -3.94 -6.64 2.20
C ILE A 59 -2.50 -7.14 2.44
N GLY A 60 -1.54 -6.50 1.78
CA GLY A 60 -0.11 -6.73 1.92
C GLY A 60 0.49 -5.88 3.04
N LEU A 61 1.61 -5.22 2.76
CA LEU A 61 2.25 -4.34 3.74
C LEU A 61 1.31 -3.18 4.12
N GLN A 62 1.16 -2.98 5.43
CA GLN A 62 0.52 -1.82 6.01
C GLN A 62 1.47 -1.17 7.01
N LYS A 63 1.60 0.14 6.93
CA LYS A 63 2.35 0.95 7.89
C LYS A 63 1.60 2.24 8.11
N ILE A 64 1.49 2.67 9.36
CA ILE A 64 1.02 4.00 9.73
C ILE A 64 2.09 4.52 10.69
N SER A 65 2.76 5.62 10.35
CA SER A 65 3.61 6.30 11.34
C SER A 65 2.69 6.99 12.32
N ASP A 66 2.84 6.61 13.59
CA ASP A 66 1.98 6.99 14.70
C ASP A 66 1.77 8.51 14.79
N ALA A 67 0.55 8.97 14.51
CA ALA A 67 0.10 10.34 14.75
C ALA A 67 -1.13 10.40 15.69
N GLY A 68 -1.40 9.34 16.43
CA GLY A 68 -2.52 9.24 17.35
C GLY A 68 -3.15 7.86 17.31
N ALA A 69 -3.55 7.39 18.49
CA ALA A 69 -4.13 6.07 18.71
C ALA A 69 -5.13 5.65 17.60
N PRO A 70 -5.15 4.36 17.20
CA PRO A 70 -6.11 3.87 16.23
C PRO A 70 -7.52 4.21 16.74
N LEU A 71 -8.29 4.93 15.92
CA LEU A 71 -9.72 5.08 16.15
C LEU A 71 -10.35 3.71 15.88
N LEU A 72 -10.54 2.97 16.97
CA LEU A 72 -11.42 1.81 17.04
C LEU A 72 -12.89 2.26 16.92
#